data_AF-A0A2D6TJH1-F1
#
_entry.id   AF-A0A2D6TJH1-F1
#
_cell.length_a   1.000
_cell.length_b   1.000
_cell.length_c   1.000
_cell.angle_alpha   90.00
_cell.angle_beta   90.00
_cell.angle_gamma   90.00
#
_symmetry.space_group_name_H-M   'P 1'
#
loop_
_entity.id
_entity.type
_entity.pdbx_description
1 polymer ?
#
loop_
_entity_poly.entity_id
_entity_poly.type
_entity_poly.pdbx_seq_one_letter_code
_entity_poly.pdbx_strand_id
1 'polypeptide(L)'
;ILEDIKYGAMIAAPAVVLHELAHKFTAMGFGASATLHAPSFFGIPYGMYLLVIILIHLNFPILFFVGGYVSHTALSPLASSMVAFSGPLLNLILWLIGMYLIKHSLVNRKYYPTIGVMAKLNMYFFIFNMIPLPGFDGFSVFAGLLQTFF
;
A
#
# COMPACT_ATOMS: atom_id res chain seq x y z
N ILE A 1 -19.44 -2.83 15.77
CA ILE A 1 -19.21 -1.77 14.75
C ILE A 1 -18.00 -0.91 15.10
N LEU A 2 -18.03 -0.06 16.14
CA LEU A 2 -16.89 0.84 16.41
C LEU A 2 -15.58 0.08 16.72
N GLU A 3 -15.65 -0.99 17.51
CA GLU A 3 -14.48 -1.83 17.80
C GLU A 3 -13.96 -2.58 16.57
N ASP A 4 -14.86 -3.01 15.68
CA ASP A 4 -14.49 -3.65 14.41
C ASP A 4 -13.79 -2.68 13.46
N ILE A 5 -14.29 -1.43 13.40
CA ILE A 5 -13.65 -0.34 12.64
C ILE A 5 -12.26 -0.05 13.20
N LYS A 6 -12.12 0.07 14.53
CA LYS A 6 -10.81 0.28 15.16
C LYS A 6 -9.85 -0.87 14.86
N TYR A 7 -10.32 -2.11 14.99
CA TYR A 7 -9.52 -3.30 14.70
C TYR A 7 -9.07 -3.34 13.23
N GLY A 8 -10.00 -3.11 12.31
CA GLY A 8 -9.69 -3.02 10.88
C GLY A 8 -8.70 -1.91 10.56
N ALA A 9 -8.91 -0.70 11.10
CA ALA A 9 -8.02 0.44 10.91
C ALA A 9 -6.62 0.19 11.49
N MET A 10 -6.52 -0.43 12.67
CA MET A 10 -5.25 -0.79 13.30
C MET A 10 -4.42 -1.74 12.44
N ILE A 11 -5.05 -2.56 11.60
CA ILE A 11 -4.37 -3.49 10.69
C ILE A 11 -4.11 -2.85 9.33
N ALA A 12 -5.11 -2.14 8.77
CA ALA A 12 -5.04 -1.61 7.42
C ALA A 12 -4.22 -0.33 7.31
N ALA A 13 -4.30 0.57 8.29
CA ALA A 13 -3.57 1.83 8.24
C ALA A 13 -2.05 1.63 8.19
N PRO A 14 -1.42 0.75 9.01
CA PRO A 14 0.00 0.48 8.88
C PRO A 14 0.39 -0.07 7.52
N ALA A 15 -0.38 -1.01 6.96
CA ALA A 15 -0.07 -1.60 5.65
C ALA A 15 -0.01 -0.52 4.55
N VAL A 16 -0.99 0.38 4.52
CA VAL A 16 -1.07 1.47 3.55
C VAL A 16 -0.01 2.55 3.81
N VAL A 17 0.08 3.04 5.04
CA VAL A 17 1.00 4.14 5.38
C VAL A 17 2.45 3.72 5.17
N LEU A 18 2.81 2.50 5.59
CA LEU A 18 4.16 1.99 5.38
C LEU A 18 4.48 1.81 3.89
N HIS A 19 3.53 1.30 3.10
CA HIS A 19 3.65 1.18 1.65
C HIS A 19 3.97 2.53 0.99
N GLU A 20 3.18 3.56 1.30
CA GLU A 20 3.42 4.91 0.76
C GLU A 20 4.74 5.52 1.25
N LEU A 21 5.10 5.28 2.53
CA LEU A 21 6.38 5.74 3.07
C LEU A 21 7.56 5.04 2.38
N ALA A 22 7.44 3.79 1.95
CA ALA A 22 8.47 3.12 1.18
C ALA A 22 8.76 3.86 -0.13
N HIS A 23 7.73 4.22 -0.90
CA HIS A 23 7.90 5.05 -2.11
C HIS A 23 8.65 6.35 -1.80
N LYS A 24 8.21 7.05 -0.75
CA LYS A 24 8.81 8.32 -0.35
C LYS A 24 10.29 8.16 0.02
N PHE A 25 10.62 7.21 0.88
CA PHE A 25 12.00 7.02 1.34
C PHE A 25 12.92 6.49 0.25
N THR A 26 12.42 5.61 -0.63
CA THR A 26 13.18 5.17 -1.80
C THR A 26 13.43 6.32 -2.77
N ALA A 27 12.43 7.18 -3.04
CA ALA A 27 12.62 8.36 -3.89
C ALA A 27 13.64 9.34 -3.29
N MET A 28 13.56 9.60 -1.98
CA MET A 28 14.55 10.41 -1.27
C MET A 28 15.95 9.78 -1.28
N GLY A 29 16.04 8.45 -1.22
CA GLY A 29 17.30 7.72 -1.36
C GLY A 29 17.95 7.90 -2.74
N PHE A 30 17.15 8.10 -3.79
CA PHE A 30 17.62 8.49 -5.12
C PHE A 30 17.85 10.00 -5.29
N GLY A 31 17.73 10.79 -4.22
CA GLY A 31 17.96 12.24 -4.25
C GLY A 31 16.75 13.08 -4.69
N ALA A 32 15.57 12.48 -4.84
CA ALA A 32 14.35 13.23 -5.16
C ALA A 32 13.75 13.92 -3.92
N SER A 33 13.18 15.11 -4.12
CA SER A 33 12.25 15.66 -3.13
C SER A 33 10.92 14.94 -3.27
N ALA A 34 10.42 14.33 -2.19
CA ALA A 34 9.21 13.52 -2.20
C ALA A 34 8.23 13.95 -1.09
N THR A 35 6.96 14.13 -1.45
CA THR A 35 5.87 14.54 -0.55
C THR A 35 4.76 13.50 -0.58
N LEU A 36 4.32 13.08 0.61
CA LEU A 36 3.18 12.18 0.78
C LEU A 36 1.90 13.02 0.84
N HIS A 37 0.96 12.72 -0.03
CA HIS A 37 -0.33 13.37 -0.08
C HIS A 37 -1.44 12.43 0.39
N ALA A 38 -2.33 12.97 1.21
CA ALA A 38 -3.57 12.29 1.52
C ALA A 38 -4.48 12.27 0.27
N PRO A 39 -5.20 11.17 0.03
CA PRO A 39 -6.04 11.02 -1.13
C PRO A 39 -7.21 12.01 -1.06
N SER A 40 -7.43 12.76 -2.13
CA SER A 40 -8.58 13.65 -2.29
C SER A 40 -9.59 13.04 -3.25
N PHE A 41 -10.87 13.38 -3.07
CA PHE A 41 -11.94 12.93 -3.96
C PHE A 41 -12.82 14.13 -4.31
N PHE A 42 -12.95 14.46 -5.61
CA PHE A 42 -13.66 15.65 -6.10
C PHE A 42 -13.24 16.96 -5.39
N GLY A 43 -11.93 17.13 -5.13
CA GLY A 43 -11.41 18.32 -4.46
C GLY A 43 -11.66 18.38 -2.94
N ILE A 44 -12.28 17.35 -2.36
CA ILE A 44 -12.44 17.21 -0.91
C ILE A 44 -11.20 16.53 -0.35
N PRO A 45 -10.40 17.20 0.51
CA PRO A 45 -9.30 16.56 1.23
C PRO A 45 -9.83 15.36 2.02
N TYR A 46 -9.14 14.22 1.97
CA TYR A 46 -9.56 12.97 2.62
C TYR A 46 -10.90 12.39 2.09
N GLY A 47 -11.42 12.91 0.98
CA GLY A 47 -12.72 12.52 0.43
C GLY A 47 -12.81 11.04 0.04
N MET A 48 -11.68 10.41 -0.33
CA MET A 48 -11.64 8.96 -0.59
C MET A 48 -11.92 8.14 0.67
N TYR A 49 -11.47 8.58 1.85
CA TYR A 49 -11.75 7.88 3.10
C TYR A 49 -13.24 8.00 3.47
N LEU A 50 -13.83 9.18 3.27
CA LEU A 50 -15.27 9.39 3.47
C LEU A 50 -16.10 8.52 2.52
N LEU A 51 -15.72 8.45 1.24
CA LEU A 51 -16.39 7.61 0.25
C LEU A 51 -16.38 6.14 0.68
N VAL A 52 -15.23 5.61 1.09
CA VAL A 52 -15.12 4.20 1.52
C VAL A 52 -15.97 3.92 2.75
N ILE A 53 -16.00 4.84 3.73
CA ILE A 53 -16.90 4.72 4.88
C ILE A 53 -18.35 4.64 4.41
N ILE A 54 -18.78 5.52 3.50
CA ILE A 54 -20.15 5.52 2.96
C ILE A 54 -20.46 4.21 2.23
N LEU A 55 -19.57 3.74 1.35
CA LEU A 55 -19.76 2.50 0.59
C LEU A 55 -19.89 1.26 1.50
N ILE A 56 -19.13 1.21 2.60
CA ILE A 56 -19.26 0.18 3.63
C ILE A 56 -20.66 0.23 4.26
N HIS A 57 -21.14 1.42 4.65
CA HIS A 57 -22.46 1.58 5.25
C HIS A 57 -23.61 1.21 4.28
N LEU A 58 -23.39 1.38 2.97
CA LEU A 58 -24.34 1.00 1.92
C LEU A 58 -24.24 -0.47 1.52
N ASN A 59 -23.38 -1.27 2.16
CA ASN A 59 -23.10 -2.66 1.80
C ASN A 59 -22.75 -2.85 0.32
N PHE A 60 -22.01 -1.89 -0.25
CA PHE A 60 -21.65 -1.93 -1.66
C PHE A 60 -20.65 -3.07 -1.92
N PRO A 61 -20.80 -3.86 -3.00
CA PRO A 61 -20.05 -5.11 -3.19
C PRO A 61 -18.57 -4.90 -3.52
N ILE A 62 -18.17 -3.70 -3.95
CA ILE A 62 -16.80 -3.40 -4.40
C ILE A 62 -16.31 -2.13 -3.70
N LEU A 63 -15.27 -2.26 -2.87
CA LEU A 63 -14.63 -1.11 -2.23
C LEU A 63 -13.35 -0.76 -2.99
N PHE A 64 -13.33 0.41 -3.62
CA PHE A 64 -12.13 0.97 -4.23
C PHE A 64 -11.49 1.94 -3.23
N PHE A 65 -10.24 1.68 -2.85
CA PHE A 65 -9.53 2.45 -1.84
C PHE A 65 -8.16 2.89 -2.39
N VAL A 66 -7.95 4.20 -2.42
CA VAL A 66 -6.63 4.80 -2.64
C VAL A 66 -6.18 5.35 -1.31
N GLY A 67 -5.06 4.85 -0.80
CA GLY A 67 -4.56 5.15 0.54
C GLY A 67 -3.86 6.50 0.66
N GLY A 68 -3.30 6.96 -0.44
CA GLY A 68 -2.50 8.17 -0.58
C GLY A 68 -1.78 8.12 -1.91
N TYR A 69 -0.92 9.09 -2.16
CA TYR A 69 0.07 8.99 -3.22
C TYR A 69 1.30 9.80 -2.85
N VAL A 70 2.45 9.37 -3.36
CA VAL A 70 3.70 10.13 -3.24
C VAL A 70 3.99 10.85 -4.53
N SER A 71 4.12 12.18 -4.46
CA SER A 71 4.69 12.97 -5.55
C SER A 71 6.18 13.16 -5.30
N HIS A 72 7.00 13.02 -6.34
CA HIS A 72 8.43 13.29 -6.24
C HIS A 72 8.97 14.01 -7.49
N THR A 73 10.13 14.66 -7.36
CA THR A 73 10.83 15.25 -8.52
C THR A 73 11.22 14.17 -9.53
N ALA A 74 11.38 14.54 -10.81
CA ALA A 74 11.71 13.59 -11.87
C ALA A 74 12.97 12.77 -11.55
N LEU A 75 12.87 11.46 -11.78
CA LEU A 75 13.94 10.49 -11.62
C LEU A 75 14.17 9.77 -12.95
N SER A 76 15.31 9.09 -13.11
CA SER A 76 15.52 8.22 -14.26
C SER A 76 14.44 7.13 -14.35
N PRO A 77 14.15 6.57 -15.54
CA PRO A 77 13.09 5.56 -15.68
C PRO A 77 13.31 4.33 -14.77
N LEU A 78 14.56 3.89 -14.63
CA LEU A 78 14.93 2.81 -13.71
C LEU A 78 14.69 3.19 -12.24
N ALA A 79 15.14 4.37 -11.81
CA ALA A 79 14.92 4.82 -10.43
C ALA A 79 13.42 5.00 -10.14
N SER A 80 12.65 5.55 -11.08
CA SER A 80 11.19 5.67 -10.99
C SER A 80 10.52 4.29 -10.86
N SER A 81 10.99 3.29 -11.61
CA SER A 81 10.49 1.90 -11.49
C SER A 81 10.83 1.29 -10.12
N MET A 82 12.05 1.52 -9.61
CA MET A 82 12.44 1.06 -8.27
C MET A 82 11.64 1.74 -7.16
N VAL A 83 11.35 3.03 -7.31
CA VAL A 83 10.43 3.77 -6.42
C VAL A 83 9.04 3.15 -6.49
N ALA A 84 8.47 2.93 -7.67
CA ALA A 84 7.15 2.30 -7.80
C ALA A 84 7.14 0.87 -7.23
N PHE A 85 8.23 0.13 -7.28
CA PHE A 85 8.28 -1.22 -6.72
C PHE A 85 8.43 -1.25 -5.19
N SER A 86 8.94 -0.19 -4.55
CA SER A 86 9.28 -0.22 -3.13
C SER A 86 8.07 -0.39 -2.21
N GLY A 87 6.91 0.19 -2.56
CA GLY A 87 5.66 0.01 -1.82
C GLY A 87 5.17 -1.44 -1.86
N PRO A 88 4.96 -2.05 -3.05
CA PRO A 88 4.62 -3.45 -3.17
C PRO A 88 5.63 -4.37 -2.48
N LEU A 89 6.93 -4.10 -2.63
CA LEU A 89 7.99 -4.86 -1.97
C LEU A 89 7.85 -4.84 -0.45
N LEU A 90 7.53 -3.69 0.16
CA LEU A 90 7.34 -3.63 1.61
C LEU A 90 6.13 -4.47 2.06
N ASN A 91 5.02 -4.43 1.32
CA ASN A 91 3.87 -5.28 1.61
C ASN A 91 4.22 -6.77 1.50
N LEU A 92 5.00 -7.16 0.48
CA LEU A 92 5.53 -8.52 0.36
C LEU A 92 6.36 -8.92 1.58
N ILE A 93 7.26 -8.04 2.05
CA ILE A 93 8.08 -8.28 3.25
C ILE A 93 7.19 -8.44 4.49
N LEU A 94 6.20 -7.58 4.71
CA LEU A 94 5.29 -7.64 5.86
C LEU A 94 4.45 -8.93 5.86
N TRP A 95 3.97 -9.35 4.69
CA TRP A 95 3.30 -10.64 4.54
C TRP A 95 4.22 -11.81 4.93
N LEU A 96 5.44 -11.86 4.39
CA LEU A 96 6.40 -12.93 4.68
C LEU A 96 6.79 -12.96 6.16
N ILE A 97 7.02 -11.80 6.79
CA ILE A 97 7.29 -11.70 8.23
C ILE A 97 6.11 -12.25 9.02
N GLY A 98 4.88 -11.85 8.71
CA GLY A 98 3.69 -12.35 9.42
C GLY A 98 3.55 -13.87 9.32
N MET A 99 3.74 -14.43 8.12
CA MET A 99 3.74 -15.88 7.89
C MET A 99 4.86 -16.59 8.66
N TYR A 100 6.06 -16.02 8.68
CA TYR A 100 7.21 -16.55 9.40
C TYR A 100 6.98 -16.58 10.92
N LEU A 101 6.46 -15.49 11.50
CA LEU A 101 6.14 -15.39 12.93
C LEU A 101 5.14 -16.47 13.38
N ILE A 102 4.10 -16.72 12.57
CA ILE A 102 3.10 -17.76 12.85
C ILE A 102 3.72 -19.15 12.70
N LYS A 103 4.40 -19.42 11.58
CA LYS A 103 4.97 -20.74 11.27
C LYS A 103 5.96 -21.22 12.34
N HIS A 104 6.78 -20.31 12.86
CA HIS A 104 7.81 -20.62 13.85
C HIS A 104 7.38 -20.35 15.30
N SER A 105 6.10 -20.03 15.53
CA SER A 105 5.56 -19.76 16.86
C SER A 105 6.33 -18.71 17.66
N LEU A 106 6.85 -17.68 16.98
CA LEU A 106 7.71 -16.64 17.58
C LEU A 106 6.92 -15.59 18.38
N VAL A 107 5.59 -15.70 18.38
CA VAL A 107 4.64 -14.82 19.05
C VAL A 107 3.60 -15.66 19.78
N ASN A 108 2.97 -15.09 20.81
CA ASN A 108 1.91 -15.78 21.54
C ASN A 108 0.75 -16.13 20.60
N ARG A 109 0.23 -17.36 20.71
CA ARG A 109 -0.88 -17.89 19.90
C ARG A 109 -2.12 -16.98 19.90
N LYS A 110 -2.35 -16.22 20.97
CA LYS A 110 -3.46 -15.25 21.03
C LYS A 110 -3.41 -14.18 19.92
N TYR A 111 -2.23 -13.90 19.36
CA TYR A 111 -2.03 -12.91 18.31
C TYR A 111 -2.07 -13.50 16.89
N TYR A 112 -2.14 -14.83 16.73
CA TYR A 112 -2.13 -15.46 15.40
C TYR A 112 -3.26 -14.97 14.49
N PRO A 113 -4.51 -14.78 14.97
CA PRO A 113 -5.57 -14.25 14.11
C PRO A 113 -5.23 -12.87 13.56
N THR A 114 -4.79 -11.95 14.42
CA THR A 114 -4.43 -10.58 14.03
C THR A 114 -3.25 -10.54 13.06
N ILE A 115 -2.20 -11.32 13.33
CA ILE A 115 -1.04 -11.41 12.43
C ILE A 115 -1.43 -12.05 11.10
N GLY A 116 -2.31 -13.06 11.12
CA GLY A 116 -2.81 -13.71 9.92
C GLY A 116 -3.63 -12.76 9.03
N VAL A 117 -4.50 -11.95 9.62
CA VAL A 117 -5.27 -10.91 8.91
C VAL A 117 -4.32 -9.84 8.34
N MET A 118 -3.37 -9.36 9.14
CA MET A 118 -2.36 -8.38 8.69
C MET A 118 -1.53 -8.93 7.52
N ALA A 119 -1.02 -10.16 7.63
CA ALA A 119 -0.22 -10.79 6.59
C ALA A 119 -1.03 -10.97 5.30
N LYS A 120 -2.28 -11.43 5.41
CA LYS A 120 -3.17 -11.63 4.26
C LYS A 120 -3.54 -10.31 3.58
N LEU A 121 -3.77 -9.24 4.35
CA LEU A 121 -4.04 -7.91 3.79
C LEU A 121 -2.83 -7.38 3.00
N ASN A 122 -1.63 -7.49 3.55
CA ASN A 122 -0.40 -7.09 2.87
C ASN A 122 -0.15 -7.92 1.60
N MET A 123 -0.44 -9.22 1.63
CA MET A 123 -0.40 -10.07 0.43
C MET A 123 -1.32 -9.53 -0.68
N TYR A 124 -2.57 -9.17 -0.34
CA TYR A 124 -3.49 -8.58 -1.31
C TYR A 124 -2.97 -7.26 -1.87
N PHE A 125 -2.48 -6.35 -1.01
CA PHE A 125 -1.92 -5.09 -1.49
C PHE A 125 -0.69 -5.27 -2.38
N PHE A 126 0.16 -6.26 -2.11
CA PHE A 126 1.25 -6.61 -3.02
C PHE A 126 0.71 -7.08 -4.38
N ILE A 127 -0.21 -8.04 -4.39
CA ILE A 127 -0.76 -8.61 -5.64
C ILE A 127 -1.45 -7.53 -6.47
N PHE A 128 -2.35 -6.74 -5.87
CA PHE A 128 -3.11 -5.73 -6.60
C PHE A 128 -2.22 -4.60 -7.10
N ASN A 129 -1.30 -4.08 -6.28
CA ASN A 129 -0.40 -3.02 -6.73
C ASN A 129 0.62 -3.47 -7.76
N MET A 130 0.86 -4.77 -7.95
CA MET A 130 1.72 -5.27 -9.03
C MET A 130 0.98 -5.50 -10.37
N ILE A 131 -0.34 -5.28 -10.42
CA ILE A 131 -1.08 -5.38 -11.68
C ILE A 131 -0.66 -4.23 -12.61
N PRO A 132 -0.32 -4.50 -13.89
CA PRO A 132 0.10 -3.48 -14.85
C PRO A 132 -1.09 -2.66 -15.40
N LEU A 133 -1.92 -2.11 -14.51
CA LEU A 133 -3.06 -1.26 -14.87
C LEU A 133 -2.86 0.17 -14.33
N PRO A 134 -3.25 1.21 -15.08
CA PRO A 134 -3.14 2.58 -14.62
C PRO A 134 -3.79 2.79 -13.25
N GLY A 135 -3.08 3.46 -12.35
CA GLY A 135 -3.49 3.67 -10.95
C GLY A 135 -2.91 2.67 -9.95
N PHE A 136 -2.29 1.58 -10.41
CA PHE A 136 -1.48 0.67 -9.58
C PHE A 136 0.01 0.89 -9.84
N ASP A 137 0.84 0.63 -8.83
CA ASP A 137 2.30 0.83 -8.93
C ASP A 137 2.94 0.00 -10.06
N GLY A 138 2.41 -1.19 -10.31
CA GLY A 138 2.89 -2.14 -11.30
C GLY A 138 2.96 -1.50 -12.67
N PHE A 139 1.97 -0.68 -13.03
CA PHE A 139 2.01 0.09 -14.28
C PHE A 139 3.28 0.94 -14.39
N SER A 140 3.61 1.71 -13.35
CA SER A 140 4.83 2.55 -13.30
C SER A 140 6.11 1.70 -13.27
N VAL A 141 6.09 0.56 -12.58
CA VAL A 141 7.22 -0.39 -12.58
C VAL A 141 7.52 -0.86 -13.99
N PHE A 142 6.52 -1.41 -14.69
CA PHE A 142 6.71 -1.97 -16.04
C PHE A 142 7.00 -0.88 -17.06
N ALA A 143 6.32 0.28 -17.00
CA ALA A 143 6.58 1.40 -17.90
C ALA A 143 8.02 1.92 -17.77
N GLY A 144 8.52 2.11 -16.54
CA GLY A 144 9.90 2.55 -16.31
C GLY A 144 10.95 1.54 -16.76
N LEU A 145 10.70 0.23 -16.57
CA LEU A 145 11.58 -0.83 -17.07
C LEU A 145 11.59 -0.86 -18.60
N LEU A 146 10.43 -0.79 -19.24
CA LEU A 146 10.33 -0.77 -20.71
C LEU A 146 11.11 0.40 -21.29
N GLN A 147 10.94 1.61 -20.75
CA GLN A 147 11.67 2.80 -21.18
C GLN A 147 13.19 2.74 -20.91
N THR A 148 13.62 1.91 -19.94
CA THR A 148 15.05 1.75 -19.63
C THR A 148 15.74 0.81 -20.63
N PHE A 149 15.06 -0.25 -21.07
CA PHE A 149 15.68 -1.35 -21.82
C PHE A 149 15.30 -1.41 -23.30
N PHE A 150 14.28 -0.68 -23.75
CA PHE A 150 13.80 -0.64 -25.13
C PHE A 150 13.66 0.81 -25.62
#